data_AF-A0A4W4E7J9-F1
#
_entry.id   AF-A0A4W4E7J9-F1
#
_cell.length_a   1.000
_cell.length_b   1.000
_cell.length_c   1.000
_cell.angle_alpha   90.00
_cell.angle_beta   90.00
_cell.angle_gamma   90.00
#
_symmetry.space_group_name_H-M   'P 1'
#
loop_
_entity.id
_entity.type
_entity.pdbx_description
1 polymer ?
#
loop_
_entity_poly.entity_id
_entity_poly.type
_entity_poly.pdbx_seq_one_letter_code
_entity_poly.pdbx_strand_id
1 'polypeptide(L)'
;DECSMPFVLAVDNVDFGAHVENQTGARDSLSRKHHRVYQLYSRTSGKHVQVLGRKILARGEDGDKFAQVVVEADTFGSQVRIRGKETNFYLCMNRKGKLVGRKASGRMDECVFVEMVLENNYTAWMSAHYSGWYMGFTKKGRPRRGPQTRANQRDVHFMKRFPPGEQPGPQNCGFTTIGKRGRRTRGNRGPPHTQP
;
A
#
# COMPACT_ATOMS: atom_id res chain seq x y z
N ASP A 1 -17.75 15.78 -26.53
CA ASP A 1 -16.68 16.79 -26.46
C ASP A 1 -15.48 16.24 -25.69
N GLU A 2 -14.33 16.21 -26.33
CA GLU A 2 -13.05 15.70 -25.82
C GLU A 2 -12.59 16.45 -24.56
N CYS A 3 -12.15 15.69 -23.56
CA CYS A 3 -11.53 16.24 -22.36
C CYS A 3 -10.06 16.60 -22.68
N SER A 4 -9.84 17.86 -23.07
CA SER A 4 -8.50 18.41 -23.22
C SER A 4 -7.80 18.47 -21.86
N MET A 5 -6.76 17.65 -21.69
CA MET A 5 -5.87 17.69 -20.54
C MET A 5 -5.21 19.08 -20.44
N PRO A 6 -5.30 19.78 -19.29
CA PRO A 6 -4.54 21.01 -19.11
C PRO A 6 -3.06 20.65 -19.12
N PHE A 7 -2.30 21.31 -20.01
CA PHE A 7 -0.85 21.21 -20.08
C PHE A 7 -0.27 21.78 -18.78
N VAL A 8 0.15 20.90 -17.88
CA VAL A 8 0.92 21.31 -16.70
C VAL A 8 2.29 21.74 -17.23
N LEU A 9 2.54 23.03 -17.28
CA LEU A 9 3.89 23.56 -17.44
C LEU A 9 4.68 23.13 -16.20
N ALA A 10 5.44 22.04 -16.31
CA ALA A 10 6.37 21.61 -15.29
C ALA A 10 7.37 22.75 -15.06
N VAL A 11 7.23 23.40 -13.91
CA VAL A 11 8.18 24.40 -13.43
C VAL A 11 9.26 23.62 -12.69
N ASP A 12 10.50 23.86 -13.12
CA ASP A 12 11.78 23.38 -12.60
C ASP A 12 12.13 21.90 -12.87
N ASN A 13 13.24 21.74 -13.60
CA ASN A 13 13.91 20.48 -13.94
C ASN A 13 14.60 19.89 -12.68
N VAL A 14 13.83 19.63 -11.63
CA VAL A 14 14.32 19.02 -10.39
C VAL A 14 14.24 17.51 -10.55
N ASP A 15 15.39 16.87 -10.75
CA ASP A 15 15.48 15.41 -10.80
C ASP A 15 15.52 14.84 -9.37
N PHE A 16 14.44 14.15 -8.99
CA PHE A 16 14.36 13.44 -7.72
C PHE A 16 14.84 11.98 -7.81
N GLY A 17 15.28 11.51 -8.99
CA GLY A 17 15.68 10.12 -9.23
C GLY A 17 16.72 9.62 -8.24
N ALA A 18 17.84 10.34 -8.12
CA ALA A 18 18.90 9.99 -7.17
C ALA A 18 18.42 9.96 -5.70
N HIS A 19 17.52 10.87 -5.32
CA HIS A 19 16.94 10.89 -3.97
C HIS A 19 16.06 9.66 -3.72
N VAL A 20 15.17 9.35 -4.67
CA VAL A 20 14.27 8.21 -4.59
C VAL A 20 15.05 6.91 -4.55
N GLU A 21 16.06 6.73 -5.42
CA GLU A 21 16.91 5.54 -5.43
C GLU A 21 17.63 5.33 -4.10
N ASN A 22 18.26 6.38 -3.56
CA ASN A 22 18.97 6.32 -2.29
C ASN A 22 18.03 5.97 -1.11
N GLN A 23 16.81 6.51 -1.10
CA GLN A 23 15.84 6.23 -0.04
C GLN A 23 15.10 4.89 -0.19
N THR A 24 15.01 4.34 -1.40
CA THR A 24 14.32 3.05 -1.66
C THR A 24 15.00 1.88 -0.96
N GLY A 25 16.31 1.97 -0.70
CA GLY A 25 17.09 0.93 0.00
C GLY A 25 16.89 0.88 1.52
N ALA A 26 16.22 1.88 2.11
CA ALA A 26 16.00 1.98 3.55
C ALA A 26 14.53 2.25 3.87
N ARG A 27 14.12 1.88 5.09
CA ARG A 27 12.80 2.23 5.59
C ARG A 27 12.72 3.74 5.82
N ASP A 28 11.66 4.37 5.33
CA ASP A 28 11.39 5.77 5.61
C ASP A 28 10.74 5.89 7.01
N SER A 29 11.49 6.47 7.95
CA SER A 29 11.04 6.74 9.32
C SER A 29 10.70 8.20 9.58
N LEU A 30 10.97 9.10 8.63
CA LEU A 30 10.83 10.54 8.80
C LEU A 30 9.50 11.03 8.22
N SER A 31 8.99 10.36 7.18
CA SER A 31 7.70 10.70 6.58
C SER A 31 6.53 10.09 7.34
N ARG A 32 5.38 10.77 7.25
CA ARG A 32 4.11 10.21 7.71
C ARG A 32 3.78 8.96 6.91
N LYS A 33 3.62 7.82 7.58
CA LYS A 33 3.19 6.58 6.93
C LYS A 33 1.76 6.68 6.41
N HIS A 34 1.60 6.59 5.10
CA HIS A 34 0.29 6.42 4.49
C HIS A 34 -0.18 4.97 4.71
N HIS A 35 -1.38 4.80 5.25
CA HIS A 35 -2.00 3.49 5.44
C HIS A 35 -3.33 3.40 4.71
N ARG A 36 -3.63 2.22 4.20
CA ARG A 36 -4.90 1.90 3.52
C ARG A 36 -5.49 0.66 4.16
N VAL A 37 -6.81 0.62 4.28
CA VAL A 37 -7.54 -0.53 4.83
C VAL A 37 -8.37 -1.16 3.73
N TYR A 38 -8.17 -2.46 3.49
CA TYR A 38 -8.92 -3.22 2.49
C TYR A 38 -8.81 -4.73 2.73
N GLN A 39 -9.46 -5.51 1.86
CA GLN A 39 -9.36 -6.96 1.79
C GLN A 39 -8.57 -7.36 0.53
N LEU A 40 -7.80 -8.44 0.62
CA LEU A 40 -7.05 -9.00 -0.50
C LEU A 40 -7.80 -10.23 -1.04
N TYR A 41 -8.50 -10.07 -2.15
CA TYR A 41 -9.18 -11.16 -2.84
C TYR A 41 -8.19 -11.94 -3.70
N SER A 42 -8.08 -13.25 -3.49
CA SER A 42 -7.26 -14.12 -4.34
C SER A 42 -8.06 -14.57 -5.56
N ARG A 43 -7.53 -14.30 -6.75
CA ARG A 43 -8.13 -14.75 -8.03
C ARG A 43 -8.33 -16.27 -8.07
N THR A 44 -7.41 -17.03 -7.47
CA THR A 44 -7.38 -18.50 -7.59
C THR A 44 -8.25 -19.21 -6.57
N SER A 45 -8.30 -18.74 -5.31
CA SER A 45 -9.20 -19.35 -4.32
C SER A 45 -10.63 -18.80 -4.36
N GLY A 46 -10.83 -17.62 -4.95
CA GLY A 46 -12.11 -16.93 -4.95
C GLY A 46 -12.52 -16.41 -3.57
N LYS A 47 -11.56 -16.24 -2.66
CA LYS A 47 -11.75 -15.86 -1.25
C LYS A 47 -10.71 -14.84 -0.82
N HIS A 48 -10.85 -14.30 0.39
CA HIS A 48 -9.98 -13.25 0.91
C HIS A 48 -8.84 -13.81 1.78
N VAL A 49 -7.69 -13.14 1.73
CA VAL A 49 -6.53 -13.45 2.57
C VAL A 49 -6.86 -13.12 4.03
N GLN A 50 -6.63 -14.10 4.92
CA GLN A 50 -6.82 -13.98 6.36
C GLN A 50 -5.48 -14.04 7.08
N VAL A 51 -5.30 -13.15 8.07
CA VAL A 51 -4.16 -13.16 8.99
C VAL A 51 -4.62 -13.68 10.36
N LEU A 52 -4.50 -14.99 10.55
CA LEU A 52 -4.95 -15.73 11.74
C LEU A 52 -3.80 -15.91 12.74
N GLY A 53 -3.23 -14.80 13.20
CA GLY A 53 -2.02 -14.81 14.02
C GLY A 53 -0.82 -15.29 13.22
N ARG A 54 -0.18 -16.40 13.61
CA ARG A 54 0.99 -16.95 12.89
C ARG A 54 0.63 -17.60 11.55
N LYS A 55 -0.64 -17.91 11.30
CA LYS A 55 -1.11 -18.62 10.11
C LYS A 55 -1.74 -17.66 9.11
N ILE A 56 -1.37 -17.79 7.85
CA ILE A 56 -1.94 -17.04 6.72
C ILE A 56 -2.73 -18.01 5.84
N LEU A 57 -3.94 -17.65 5.44
CA LEU A 57 -4.81 -18.44 4.54
C LEU A 57 -5.51 -17.50 3.55
N ALA A 58 -6.12 -18.04 2.50
CA ALA A 58 -7.01 -17.29 1.60
C ALA A 58 -8.37 -17.99 1.48
N ARG A 59 -9.11 -18.02 2.59
CA ARG A 59 -10.41 -18.69 2.75
C ARG A 59 -11.47 -17.79 3.37
N GLY A 60 -11.14 -16.53 3.65
CA GLY A 60 -12.07 -15.60 4.28
C GLY A 60 -13.22 -15.26 3.34
N GLU A 61 -14.43 -15.23 3.88
CA GLU A 61 -15.57 -14.64 3.20
C GLU A 61 -15.41 -13.13 3.12
N ASP A 62 -16.22 -12.49 2.28
CA ASP A 62 -16.26 -11.03 2.22
C ASP A 62 -16.73 -10.45 3.56
N GLY A 63 -15.97 -9.52 4.11
CA GLY A 63 -16.26 -8.91 5.42
C GLY A 63 -15.77 -9.69 6.63
N ASP A 64 -15.10 -10.83 6.44
CA ASP A 64 -14.46 -11.53 7.55
C ASP A 64 -13.49 -10.59 8.29
N LYS A 65 -13.66 -10.48 9.60
CA LYS A 65 -12.82 -9.62 10.46
C LYS A 65 -11.33 -9.94 10.35
N PHE A 66 -10.97 -11.21 10.12
CA PHE A 66 -9.58 -11.63 9.95
C PHE A 66 -9.05 -11.40 8.53
N ALA A 67 -9.93 -11.05 7.58
CA ALA A 67 -9.58 -10.74 6.19
C ALA A 67 -9.36 -9.24 5.91
N GLN A 68 -9.62 -8.39 6.90
CA GLN A 68 -9.27 -6.97 6.83
C GLN A 68 -7.78 -6.78 7.11
N VAL A 69 -7.10 -6.11 6.19
CA VAL A 69 -5.68 -5.78 6.33
C VAL A 69 -5.45 -4.27 6.30
N VAL A 70 -4.47 -3.83 7.07
CA VAL A 70 -3.88 -2.50 7.01
C VAL A 70 -2.60 -2.61 6.20
N VAL A 71 -2.50 -1.85 5.12
CA VAL A 71 -1.32 -1.80 4.25
C VAL A 71 -0.65 -0.45 4.43
N GLU A 72 0.57 -0.48 4.96
CA GLU A 72 1.35 0.70 5.34
C GLU A 72 2.56 0.81 4.40
N ALA A 73 2.80 2.00 3.85
CA ALA A 73 4.01 2.25 3.08
C ALA A 73 5.26 2.10 3.95
N ASP A 74 6.28 1.41 3.42
CA ASP A 74 7.60 1.28 4.07
C ASP A 74 8.60 2.29 3.53
N THR A 75 8.62 2.49 2.21
CA THR A 75 9.42 3.50 1.48
C THR A 75 8.87 3.64 0.05
N PHE A 76 9.62 4.25 -0.87
CA PHE A 76 9.30 4.34 -2.28
C PHE A 76 9.28 2.97 -3.00
N GLY A 77 8.93 2.99 -4.29
CA GLY A 77 8.86 1.80 -5.13
C GLY A 77 7.72 0.86 -4.75
N SER A 78 6.64 1.40 -4.18
CA SER A 78 5.46 0.64 -3.74
C SER A 78 5.79 -0.46 -2.73
N GLN A 79 6.85 -0.26 -1.93
CA GLN A 79 7.21 -1.15 -0.84
C GLN A 79 6.29 -0.92 0.36
N VAL A 80 5.65 -1.98 0.82
CA VAL A 80 4.65 -1.92 1.88
C VAL A 80 4.81 -3.04 2.90
N ARG A 81 4.23 -2.81 4.08
CA ARG A 81 3.97 -3.84 5.09
C ARG A 81 2.48 -4.11 5.16
N ILE A 82 2.11 -5.39 5.19
CA ILE A 82 0.70 -5.82 5.27
C ILE A 82 0.46 -6.40 6.66
N ARG A 83 -0.46 -5.80 7.42
CA ARG A 83 -0.81 -6.21 8.79
C ARG A 83 -2.28 -6.62 8.87
N GLY A 84 -2.58 -7.73 9.53
CA GLY A 84 -3.96 -8.08 9.86
C GLY A 84 -4.55 -7.06 10.84
N LYS A 85 -5.68 -6.42 10.49
CA LYS A 85 -6.34 -5.40 11.32
C LYS A 85 -6.75 -5.95 12.68
N GLU A 86 -7.36 -7.14 12.68
CA GLU A 86 -7.83 -7.84 13.89
C GLU A 86 -6.68 -8.36 14.77
N THR A 87 -5.64 -8.96 14.17
CA THR A 87 -4.63 -9.70 14.93
C THR A 87 -3.37 -8.90 15.23
N ASN A 88 -3.11 -7.82 14.51
CA ASN A 88 -1.85 -7.06 14.54
C ASN A 88 -0.61 -7.86 14.14
N PHE A 89 -0.78 -9.02 13.48
CA PHE A 89 0.33 -9.75 12.88
C PHE A 89 0.62 -9.20 11.49
N TYR A 90 1.89 -9.01 11.19
CA TYR A 90 2.38 -8.72 9.84
C TYR A 90 2.47 -10.00 9.05
N LEU A 91 1.99 -9.95 7.80
CA LEU A 91 2.24 -10.97 6.81
C LEU A 91 3.71 -10.87 6.39
N CYS A 92 4.44 -11.98 6.47
CA CYS A 92 5.84 -12.08 6.13
C CYS A 92 6.10 -13.34 5.31
N MET A 93 7.21 -13.36 4.58
CA MET A 93 7.71 -14.55 3.91
C MET A 93 9.02 -14.99 4.54
N ASN A 94 9.08 -16.22 5.04
CA ASN A 94 10.32 -16.73 5.62
C ASN A 94 11.29 -17.25 4.55
N ARG A 95 12.53 -17.54 4.95
CA ARG A 95 13.58 -18.14 4.08
C ARG A 95 13.15 -19.39 3.29
N LYS A 96 12.18 -20.17 3.78
CA LYS A 96 11.65 -21.34 3.07
C LYS A 96 10.51 -20.97 2.10
N GLY A 97 10.31 -19.69 1.82
CA GLY A 97 9.23 -19.15 0.99
C GLY A 97 7.83 -19.32 1.59
N LYS A 98 7.68 -19.62 2.88
CA LYS A 98 6.37 -19.81 3.51
C LYS A 98 5.83 -18.47 3.99
N LEU A 99 4.56 -18.19 3.66
CA LEU A 99 3.81 -17.10 4.27
C LEU A 99 3.51 -17.40 5.74
N VAL A 100 3.90 -16.49 6.62
CA VAL A 100 3.74 -16.58 8.07
C VAL A 100 3.31 -15.23 8.63
N GLY A 101 2.58 -15.25 9.73
CA GLY A 101 2.33 -14.04 10.50
C GLY A 101 3.40 -13.84 11.58
N ARG A 102 3.87 -12.60 11.75
CA ARG A 102 4.79 -12.21 12.84
C ARG A 102 4.27 -10.97 13.57
N LYS A 103 4.45 -10.90 14.90
CA LYS A 103 4.24 -9.65 15.64
C LYS A 103 5.33 -8.64 15.28
N ALA A 104 5.06 -7.37 15.52
CA ALA A 104 6.06 -6.31 15.42
C ALA A 104 7.26 -6.61 16.34
N SER A 105 8.46 -6.78 15.78
CA SER A 105 9.68 -6.98 16.55
C SER A 105 10.92 -6.59 15.73
N GLY A 106 11.72 -5.65 16.21
CA GLY A 106 13.01 -5.28 15.61
C GLY A 106 12.94 -5.06 14.09
N ARG A 107 13.94 -5.58 13.38
CA ARG A 107 14.06 -5.50 11.92
C ARG A 107 13.24 -6.61 11.26
N MET A 108 12.28 -6.22 10.41
CA MET A 108 11.26 -7.11 9.83
C MET A 108 11.28 -7.08 8.29
N ASP A 109 12.46 -7.18 7.70
CA ASP A 109 12.64 -7.02 6.24
C ASP A 109 11.90 -8.11 5.44
N GLU A 110 11.77 -9.32 6.01
CA GLU A 110 10.95 -10.43 5.49
C GLU A 110 9.44 -10.11 5.38
N CYS A 111 8.99 -8.99 5.96
CA CYS A 111 7.59 -8.56 6.01
C CYS A 111 7.29 -7.39 5.07
N VAL A 112 8.23 -7.06 4.17
CA VAL A 112 8.07 -6.03 3.15
C VAL A 112 7.76 -6.69 1.80
N PHE A 113 6.73 -6.16 1.14
CA PHE A 113 6.31 -6.58 -0.19
C PHE A 113 6.27 -5.39 -1.13
N VAL A 114 6.59 -5.63 -2.40
CA VAL A 114 6.39 -4.67 -3.49
C VAL A 114 5.00 -4.91 -4.09
N GLU A 115 4.14 -3.90 -4.05
CA GLU A 115 2.86 -3.90 -4.76
C GLU A 115 3.12 -3.67 -6.26
N MET A 116 2.68 -4.62 -7.09
CA MET A 116 2.83 -4.53 -8.54
C MET A 116 1.47 -4.59 -9.22
N VAL A 117 1.25 -3.72 -10.21
CA VAL A 117 0.15 -3.87 -11.17
C VAL A 117 0.69 -4.70 -12.33
N LEU A 118 0.08 -5.86 -12.57
CA LEU A 118 0.44 -6.74 -13.67
C LEU A 118 -0.20 -6.25 -14.97
N GLU A 119 0.34 -6.67 -16.10
CA GLU A 119 -0.17 -6.35 -17.46
C GLU A 119 -1.65 -6.74 -17.67
N ASN A 120 -2.12 -7.75 -16.94
CA ASN A 120 -3.52 -8.19 -16.98
C ASN A 120 -4.42 -7.48 -15.95
N ASN A 121 -3.97 -6.35 -15.42
CA ASN A 121 -4.67 -5.48 -14.46
C ASN A 121 -4.96 -6.11 -13.08
N TYR A 122 -4.39 -7.28 -12.77
CA TYR A 122 -4.39 -7.81 -11.41
C TYR A 122 -3.22 -7.24 -10.59
N THR A 123 -3.36 -7.28 -9.27
CA THR A 123 -2.27 -6.94 -8.34
C THR A 123 -1.46 -8.19 -8.00
N ALA A 124 -0.15 -8.04 -7.90
CA ALA A 124 0.76 -9.02 -7.30
C ALA A 124 1.54 -8.40 -6.12
N TRP A 125 1.96 -9.25 -5.20
CA TRP A 125 2.75 -8.87 -4.02
C TRP A 125 4.05 -9.66 -4.01
N MET A 126 5.13 -9.05 -4.49
CA MET A 126 6.45 -9.68 -4.51
C MET A 126 7.17 -9.42 -3.18
N SER A 127 7.89 -10.40 -2.63
CA SER A 127 8.75 -10.15 -1.46
C SER A 127 9.87 -9.20 -1.85
N ALA A 128 10.06 -8.14 -1.07
CA ALA A 128 11.20 -7.22 -1.26
C ALA A 128 12.53 -7.90 -0.87
N HIS A 129 12.50 -8.73 0.18
CA HIS A 129 13.69 -9.44 0.67
C HIS A 129 14.06 -10.66 -0.20
N TYR A 130 13.07 -11.40 -0.69
CA TYR A 130 13.26 -12.57 -1.56
C TYR A 130 12.75 -12.26 -2.97
N SER A 131 13.50 -11.44 -3.71
CA SER A 131 13.09 -10.98 -5.05
C SER A 131 12.72 -12.14 -5.98
N GLY A 132 11.67 -11.94 -6.78
CA GLY A 132 11.08 -12.95 -7.65
C GLY A 132 10.17 -13.96 -6.93
N TRP A 133 10.03 -13.91 -5.61
CA TRP A 133 9.04 -14.72 -4.88
C TRP A 133 7.80 -13.90 -4.60
N TYR A 134 6.64 -14.48 -4.90
CA TYR A 134 5.35 -13.80 -4.78
C TYR A 134 4.50 -14.42 -3.68
N MET A 135 3.66 -13.58 -3.06
CA MET A 135 2.51 -14.07 -2.32
C MET A 135 1.62 -14.87 -3.27
N GLY A 136 1.18 -16.06 -2.86
CA GLY A 136 0.28 -16.85 -3.68
C GLY A 136 -0.50 -17.89 -2.90
N PHE A 137 -1.67 -18.26 -3.41
CA PHE A 137 -2.56 -19.23 -2.80
C PHE A 137 -3.16 -20.19 -3.81
N THR A 138 -3.19 -21.46 -3.43
CA THR A 138 -3.86 -22.52 -4.19
C THR A 138 -5.38 -22.31 -4.25
N LYS A 139 -6.06 -23.05 -5.14
CA LYS A 139 -7.54 -23.04 -5.25
C LYS A 139 -8.25 -23.34 -3.92
N LYS A 140 -7.64 -24.14 -3.04
CA LYS A 140 -8.17 -24.46 -1.70
C LYS A 140 -7.80 -23.42 -0.63
N GLY A 141 -7.28 -22.26 -1.03
CA GLY A 141 -6.87 -21.17 -0.12
C GLY A 141 -5.63 -21.46 0.73
N ARG A 142 -4.83 -22.47 0.38
CA ARG A 142 -3.57 -22.79 1.08
C ARG A 142 -2.42 -21.95 0.50
N PRO A 143 -1.52 -21.39 1.33
CA PRO A 143 -0.35 -20.67 0.86
C PRO A 143 0.55 -21.50 -0.05
N ARG A 144 1.05 -20.88 -1.11
CA ARG A 144 2.12 -21.39 -1.96
C ARG A 144 3.49 -21.05 -1.35
N ARG A 145 4.51 -21.79 -1.77
CA ARG A 145 5.91 -21.50 -1.42
C ARG A 145 6.48 -20.50 -2.44
N GLY A 146 7.10 -19.43 -1.97
CA GLY A 146 7.74 -18.40 -2.80
C GLY A 146 8.56 -18.93 -3.98
N PRO A 147 9.49 -19.88 -3.79
CA PRO A 147 10.26 -20.47 -4.90
C PRO A 147 9.43 -21.11 -6.02
N GLN A 148 8.17 -21.44 -5.75
CA GLN A 148 7.25 -22.10 -6.70
C GLN A 148 6.27 -21.12 -7.33
N THR A 149 6.51 -19.82 -7.20
CA THR A 149 5.64 -18.75 -7.72
C THR A 149 6.31 -18.02 -8.86
N ARG A 150 5.51 -17.52 -9.81
CA ARG A 150 5.93 -16.68 -10.93
C ARG A 150 4.83 -15.66 -11.23
N ALA A 151 5.20 -14.47 -11.70
CA ALA A 151 4.27 -13.37 -11.94
C ALA A 151 3.10 -13.71 -12.88
N ASN A 152 3.29 -14.62 -13.83
CA ASN A 152 2.27 -15.02 -14.81
C ASN A 152 1.29 -16.10 -14.28
N GLN A 153 1.51 -16.64 -13.07
CA GLN A 153 0.67 -17.68 -12.51
C GLN A 153 -0.56 -17.08 -11.81
N ARG A 154 -1.75 -17.58 -12.14
CA ARG A 154 -3.01 -17.05 -11.56
C ARG A 154 -3.06 -17.11 -10.03
N ASP A 155 -2.29 -18.00 -9.40
CA ASP A 155 -2.25 -18.17 -7.95
C ASP A 155 -1.53 -17.04 -7.21
N VAL A 156 -0.83 -16.15 -7.91
CA VAL A 156 -0.22 -14.92 -7.36
C VAL A 156 -1.02 -13.64 -7.66
N HIS A 157 -2.18 -13.77 -8.31
CA HIS A 157 -2.98 -12.62 -8.73
C HIS A 157 -4.05 -12.29 -7.68
N PHE A 158 -4.17 -11.00 -7.35
CA PHE A 158 -5.08 -10.49 -6.35
C PHE A 158 -5.87 -9.29 -6.84
N MET A 159 -6.98 -9.02 -6.16
CA MET A 159 -7.72 -7.77 -6.28
C MET A 159 -7.83 -7.13 -4.89
N LYS A 160 -7.69 -5.80 -4.84
CA LYS A 160 -7.97 -5.00 -3.64
C LYS A 160 -9.48 -4.75 -3.59
N ARG A 161 -10.13 -5.12 -2.49
CA ARG A 161 -11.58 -4.90 -2.28
C ARG A 161 -11.81 -4.10 -1.00
N PHE A 162 -12.72 -3.13 -1.04
CA PHE A 162 -13.11 -2.40 0.18
C PHE A 162 -13.73 -3.36 1.20
N PRO A 163 -13.53 -3.11 2.51
CA PRO A 163 -14.32 -3.79 3.54
C PRO A 163 -15.81 -3.45 3.34
N PRO A 164 -16.75 -4.36 3.67
CA PRO A 164 -18.17 -4.06 3.57
C PRO A 164 -18.51 -2.85 4.44
N GLY A 165 -19.32 -1.93 3.90
CA GLY A 165 -19.71 -0.68 4.57
C GLY A 165 -18.73 0.49 4.44
N GLU A 166 -17.50 0.26 3.95
CA GLU A 166 -16.49 1.32 3.72
C GLU A 166 -16.31 1.67 2.23
N GLN A 167 -17.33 1.44 1.39
CA GLN A 167 -17.30 1.89 0.00
C GLN A 167 -17.13 3.41 -0.01
N PRO A 168 -16.03 3.98 -0.56
CA PRO A 168 -15.98 5.41 -0.76
C PRO A 168 -17.17 5.77 -1.66
N GLY A 169 -17.97 6.76 -1.25
CA GLY A 169 -19.01 7.30 -2.11
C GLY A 169 -18.43 7.71 -3.47
N PRO A 170 -19.27 7.86 -4.52
CA PRO A 170 -18.80 8.27 -5.84
C PRO A 170 -17.89 9.48 -5.69
N GLN A 171 -16.61 9.28 -6.01
CA GLN A 171 -15.60 10.30 -5.86
C GLN A 171 -15.89 11.33 -6.95
N ASN A 172 -16.58 12.41 -6.61
CA ASN A 172 -16.55 13.60 -7.47
C ASN A 172 -15.06 13.97 -7.57
N CYS A 173 -14.47 13.78 -8.74
CA CYS A 173 -13.09 14.13 -9.04
C CYS A 173 -12.93 15.67 -9.01
N GLY A 174 -13.02 16.26 -7.83
CA GLY A 174 -12.65 17.65 -7.59
C GLY A 174 -11.15 17.69 -7.34
N PHE A 175 -10.38 18.00 -8.37
CA PHE A 175 -8.99 18.38 -8.18
C PHE A 175 -8.97 19.70 -7.40
N THR A 176 -8.47 19.70 -6.17
CA THR A 176 -8.11 20.95 -5.50
C THR A 176 -6.82 21.45 -6.14
N THR A 177 -6.94 22.41 -7.05
CA THR A 177 -5.78 23.15 -7.55
C THR A 177 -5.11 23.81 -6.35
N ILE A 178 -3.86 23.43 -6.05
CA ILE A 178 -3.05 24.15 -5.07
C ILE A 178 -2.74 25.52 -5.68
N GLY A 179 -3.61 26.50 -5.41
CA GLY A 179 -3.35 27.89 -5.74
C GLY A 179 -2.10 28.34 -5.00
N LYS A 180 -1.10 28.82 -5.74
CA LYS A 180 0.11 29.46 -5.17
C LYS A 180 -0.36 30.50 -4.16
N ARG A 181 -0.09 30.27 -2.86
CA ARG A 181 -0.31 31.29 -1.82
C ARG A 181 0.55 32.49 -2.15
N GLY A 182 -0.08 33.52 -2.73
CA GLY A 182 0.51 34.85 -2.84
C GLY A 182 0.93 35.33 -1.45
N ARG A 183 2.15 35.82 -1.37
CA ARG A 183 2.78 36.42 -0.20
C ARG A 183 1.85 37.54 0.31
N ARG A 184 1.08 37.31 1.38
CA ARG A 184 0.36 38.38 2.08
C ARG A 184 1.41 39.26 2.75
N THR A 185 1.68 40.41 2.15
CA THR A 185 2.38 41.51 2.79
C THR A 185 1.62 41.90 4.05
N ARG A 186 2.33 41.89 5.18
CA ARG A 186 1.84 42.30 6.49
C ARG A 186 1.66 43.82 6.42
N GLY A 187 0.43 44.27 6.16
CA GLY A 187 0.08 45.68 6.19
C GLY A 187 0.14 46.22 7.61
N ASN A 188 1.03 47.19 7.81
CA ASN A 188 1.19 47.98 9.03
C ASN A 188 -0.16 48.59 9.45
N ARG A 189 -0.61 48.35 10.68
CA ARG A 189 -1.62 49.20 11.34
C ARG A 189 -0.98 49.74 12.62
N GLY A 190 -0.95 51.08 12.69
CA GLY A 190 -0.26 51.89 13.69
C GLY A 190 -0.80 51.75 15.12
N PRO A 191 -0.21 52.49 16.07
CA PRO A 191 -0.38 52.26 17.49
C PRO A 191 -1.76 52.74 17.98
N PRO A 192 -2.29 52.16 19.08
CA PRO A 192 -3.53 52.62 19.67
C PRO A 192 -3.32 53.93 20.45
N HIS A 193 -4.20 54.90 20.19
CA HIS A 193 -4.34 56.12 20.99
C HIS A 193 -4.98 55.81 22.35
N THR A 194 -4.45 56.47 23.39
CA THR A 194 -4.86 56.37 24.79
C THR A 194 -5.88 57.48 25.14
N GLN A 195 -7.01 57.06 25.74
CA GLN A 195 -7.82 57.78 26.77
C GLN A 195 -8.51 59.11 26.39
N PRO A 196 -9.49 59.64 27.17
CA PRO A 196 -9.70 59.60 28.64
C PRO A 196 -10.42 58.37 29.19
#